data_AF-A0A0K0FK98-F1
#
_entry.id   AF-A0A0K0FK98-F1
#
_cell.length_a   1.000
_cell.length_b   1.000
_cell.length_c   1.000
_cell.angle_alpha   90.00
_cell.angle_beta   90.00
_cell.angle_gamma   90.00
#
_symmetry.space_group_name_H-M   'P 1'
#
loop_
_entity.id
_entity.type
_entity.pdbx_description
1 polymer ?
#
loop_
_entity_poly.entity_id
_entity_poly.type
_entity_poly.pdbx_seq_one_letter_code
_entity_poly.pdbx_strand_id
1 'polypeptide(L)'
;MNKILYHLIYFFYLSINLIYPSENILSTDEEKCSTNTSGLYLDVVFVIDISEDAAVYDIERQKGITFQFVATGNLSMNYKKLQSSRIALITASDETNVIGNFSAFNSLSDLANGLRYINSTVSNGKKLDIIKALNTAEEVIKESSRQEHYKKLVVLFSSHEDIYCELNNNIELNDIGNDICRRAAEFKNNGYNLMTIRLDYEGKDPLNKHGIASPCFSLDFDNSITRNMLNLALQANCFCQKKFYQVEDTANCMKTPECLYLEDIPASYVIAEEMAKDGNSSLVDIRSEAKQNFLLQLTNNTLPIFIGLNQISRNGTWKWDTGFTFNPSNDYNQFAVGEMDKEGMCASLGKDYKWYAVDCNDPSFSEAYVYQKRACDATNFCLDL
;
A
#
# COMPACT_ATOMS: atom_id res chain seq x y z
N MET A 1 -55.04 -21.20 -14.72
CA MET A 1 -53.73 -21.70 -15.20
C MET A 1 -52.61 -20.66 -15.24
N ASN A 2 -52.84 -19.38 -14.93
CA ASN A 2 -51.79 -18.32 -15.01
C ASN A 2 -51.21 -17.83 -13.67
N LYS A 3 -51.62 -18.38 -12.51
CA LYS A 3 -51.07 -17.98 -11.19
C LYS A 3 -50.03 -18.96 -10.61
N ILE A 4 -49.92 -20.17 -11.16
CA ILE A 4 -48.93 -21.17 -10.72
C ILE A 4 -47.58 -20.99 -11.44
N LEU A 5 -47.61 -20.45 -12.67
CA LEU A 5 -46.38 -20.17 -13.43
C LEU A 5 -45.55 -19.01 -12.85
N TYR A 6 -46.20 -18.05 -12.19
CA TYR A 6 -45.52 -16.89 -11.58
C TYR A 6 -44.74 -17.27 -10.31
N HIS A 7 -45.24 -18.23 -9.53
CA HIS A 7 -44.54 -18.69 -8.32
C HIS A 7 -43.37 -19.64 -8.61
N LEU A 8 -43.40 -20.39 -9.72
CA LEU A 8 -42.27 -21.21 -10.15
C LEU A 8 -41.10 -20.38 -10.71
N ILE A 9 -41.38 -19.24 -11.35
CA ILE A 9 -40.33 -18.31 -11.82
C ILE A 9 -39.70 -17.56 -10.63
N TYR A 10 -40.48 -17.21 -9.60
CA TYR A 10 -39.94 -16.53 -8.41
C TYR A 10 -39.06 -17.46 -7.55
N PHE A 11 -39.37 -18.77 -7.51
CA PHE A 11 -38.54 -19.75 -6.80
C PHE A 11 -37.27 -20.15 -7.57
N PHE A 12 -37.24 -19.99 -8.90
CA PHE A 12 -36.04 -20.22 -9.72
C PHE A 12 -35.08 -19.01 -9.72
N TYR A 13 -35.57 -17.81 -9.41
CA TYR A 13 -34.74 -16.61 -9.21
C TYR A 13 -34.16 -16.48 -7.79
N LEU A 14 -34.62 -17.29 -6.84
CA LEU A 14 -34.09 -17.32 -5.46
C LEU A 14 -33.04 -18.42 -5.23
N SER A 15 -32.70 -19.21 -6.26
CA SER A 15 -31.67 -20.25 -6.19
C SER A 15 -30.42 -19.98 -7.05
N ILE A 16 -30.33 -18.79 -7.68
CA ILE A 16 -29.13 -18.33 -8.40
C ILE A 16 -28.74 -16.97 -7.82
N ASN A 17 -28.11 -16.98 -6.64
CA ASN A 17 -27.22 -15.93 -6.12
C ASN A 17 -26.78 -16.31 -4.70
N LEU A 18 -26.10 -17.45 -4.59
CA LEU A 18 -25.20 -17.76 -3.48
C LEU A 18 -23.93 -18.39 -4.07
N ILE A 19 -23.29 -17.67 -4.98
CA ILE A 19 -21.84 -17.71 -5.07
C ILE A 19 -21.42 -16.44 -4.35
N TYR A 20 -21.26 -16.53 -3.04
CA TYR A 20 -20.38 -15.59 -2.36
C TYR A 20 -19.04 -15.68 -3.09
N PRO A 21 -18.45 -14.58 -3.59
CA PRO A 21 -17.03 -14.63 -3.89
C PRO A 21 -16.39 -15.06 -2.57
N SER A 22 -15.69 -16.20 -2.56
CA SER A 22 -14.78 -16.48 -1.47
C SER A 22 -13.95 -15.23 -1.29
N GLU A 23 -13.85 -14.73 -0.06
CA GLU A 23 -12.82 -13.75 0.25
C GLU A 23 -11.52 -14.34 -0.30
N ASN A 24 -11.01 -13.72 -1.37
CA ASN A 24 -9.79 -14.14 -2.04
C ASN A 24 -8.64 -13.72 -1.12
N ILE A 25 -8.50 -14.47 -0.04
CA ILE A 25 -7.46 -14.26 0.94
C ILE A 25 -6.15 -14.66 0.26
N LEU A 26 -5.34 -13.64 0.03
CA LEU A 26 -3.92 -13.76 -0.19
C LEU A 26 -3.33 -14.83 0.75
N SER A 27 -2.79 -15.93 0.20
CA SER A 27 -2.47 -17.11 1.00
C SER A 27 -1.35 -16.81 2.01
N THR A 28 -1.23 -17.61 3.07
CA THR A 28 -0.15 -17.51 4.07
C THR A 28 1.25 -17.69 3.50
N ASP A 29 1.36 -18.12 2.24
CA ASP A 29 2.62 -18.36 1.52
C ASP A 29 3.07 -17.16 0.66
N GLU A 30 2.31 -16.08 0.63
CA GLU A 30 2.72 -14.87 -0.06
C GLU A 30 3.80 -14.12 0.72
N GLU A 31 4.76 -13.57 -0.02
CA GLU A 31 5.86 -12.85 0.59
C GLU A 31 5.33 -11.61 1.31
N LYS A 32 5.93 -11.29 2.47
CA LYS A 32 5.59 -10.10 3.24
C LYS A 32 6.68 -9.05 3.09
N CYS A 33 6.27 -7.79 3.07
CA CYS A 33 7.19 -6.67 3.21
C CYS A 33 7.98 -6.81 4.52
N SER A 34 9.16 -6.19 4.56
CA SER A 34 10.01 -6.16 5.76
C SER A 34 9.26 -5.79 7.03
N THR A 35 9.64 -6.42 8.14
CA THR A 35 9.21 -6.08 9.51
C THR A 35 10.25 -5.25 10.26
N ASN A 36 11.38 -4.91 9.62
CA ASN A 36 12.50 -4.21 10.26
C ASN A 36 12.27 -2.69 10.30
N THR A 37 11.78 -2.18 11.41
CA THR A 37 11.54 -0.73 11.61
C THR A 37 12.80 0.12 11.56
N SER A 38 13.95 -0.42 11.98
CA SER A 38 15.23 0.32 11.98
C SER A 38 15.77 0.63 10.58
N GLY A 39 15.28 -0.09 9.56
CA GLY A 39 15.63 0.11 8.15
C GLY A 39 14.74 1.08 7.41
N LEU A 40 13.73 1.69 8.06
CA LEU A 40 12.83 2.66 7.45
C LEU A 40 13.57 3.89 6.87
N TYR A 41 13.08 4.41 5.75
CA TYR A 41 13.61 5.60 5.09
C TYR A 41 12.49 6.51 4.59
N LEU A 42 11.69 6.99 5.53
CA LEU A 42 10.54 7.85 5.29
C LEU A 42 10.81 9.31 5.67
N ASP A 43 10.12 10.23 5.01
CA ASP A 43 9.92 11.57 5.55
C ASP A 43 8.60 11.58 6.32
N VAL A 44 8.67 11.70 7.64
CA VAL A 44 7.51 11.61 8.53
C VAL A 44 7.19 12.98 9.11
N VAL A 45 5.98 13.48 8.87
CA VAL A 45 5.48 14.74 9.43
C VAL A 45 4.46 14.42 10.51
N PHE A 46 4.69 14.84 11.75
CA PHE A 46 3.69 14.79 12.80
C PHE A 46 2.96 16.13 12.87
N VAL A 47 1.64 16.08 12.77
CA VAL A 47 0.75 17.21 13.00
C VAL A 47 0.05 16.97 14.34
N ILE A 48 0.46 17.73 15.35
CA ILE A 48 -0.07 17.67 16.71
C ILE A 48 -1.24 18.65 16.81
N ASP A 49 -2.42 18.14 17.15
CA ASP A 49 -3.60 18.95 17.42
C ASP A 49 -3.46 19.62 18.79
N ILE A 50 -3.48 20.95 18.79
CA ILE A 50 -3.40 21.81 19.98
C ILE A 50 -4.64 22.72 20.11
N SER A 51 -5.73 22.40 19.42
CA SER A 51 -6.99 23.13 19.51
C SER A 51 -7.65 22.99 20.90
N GLU A 52 -8.57 23.88 21.24
CA GLU A 52 -9.33 23.81 22.51
C GLU A 52 -10.06 22.47 22.72
N ASP A 53 -10.47 21.81 21.62
CA ASP A 53 -11.12 20.49 21.63
C ASP A 53 -10.12 19.36 22.02
N ALA A 54 -8.81 19.60 21.96
CA ALA A 54 -7.79 18.71 22.50
C ALA A 54 -7.46 19.08 23.95
N ALA A 55 -7.77 18.20 24.92
CA ALA A 55 -7.48 18.49 26.32
C ALA A 55 -5.96 18.53 26.61
N VAL A 56 -5.52 19.15 27.71
CA VAL A 56 -4.08 19.20 28.07
C VAL A 56 -3.42 17.81 28.06
N TYR A 57 -4.15 16.80 28.56
CA TYR A 57 -3.69 15.41 28.56
C TYR A 57 -3.58 14.80 27.16
N ASP A 58 -4.35 15.28 26.19
CA ASP A 58 -4.23 14.88 24.79
C ASP A 58 -2.92 15.30 24.18
N ILE A 59 -2.58 16.56 24.39
CA ILE A 59 -1.36 17.12 23.81
C ILE A 59 -0.15 16.34 24.36
N GLU A 60 -0.12 16.06 25.66
CA GLU A 60 0.94 15.23 26.26
C GLU A 60 0.94 13.79 25.74
N ARG A 61 -0.22 13.23 25.45
CA ARG A 61 -0.38 11.88 24.92
C ARG A 61 0.09 11.77 23.47
N GLN A 62 -0.29 12.73 22.62
CA GLN A 62 0.20 12.86 21.23
C GLN A 62 1.73 13.02 21.21
N LYS A 63 2.29 13.85 22.11
CA LYS A 63 3.74 13.99 22.29
C LYS A 63 4.39 12.67 22.68
N GLY A 64 3.80 11.97 23.66
CA GLY A 64 4.27 10.67 24.12
C GLY A 64 4.32 9.62 23.02
N ILE A 65 3.25 9.49 22.22
CA ILE A 65 3.20 8.56 21.09
C ILE A 65 4.19 8.94 20.01
N THR A 66 4.29 10.23 19.67
CA THR A 66 5.26 10.71 18.68
C THR A 66 6.68 10.31 19.07
N PHE A 67 7.05 10.54 20.34
CA PHE A 67 8.35 10.12 20.86
C PHE A 67 8.50 8.60 20.86
N GLN A 68 7.48 7.86 21.29
CA GLN A 68 7.50 6.40 21.37
C GLN A 68 7.62 5.74 19.99
N PHE A 69 6.92 6.25 18.97
CA PHE A 69 7.03 5.78 17.59
C PHE A 69 8.47 5.86 17.10
N VAL A 70 9.13 7.01 17.31
CA VAL A 70 10.52 7.21 16.88
C VAL A 70 11.48 6.33 17.68
N ALA A 71 11.32 6.27 19.01
CA ALA A 71 12.19 5.50 19.90
C ALA A 71 12.06 3.99 19.70
N THR A 72 10.83 3.46 19.68
CA THR A 72 10.54 2.03 19.47
C THR A 72 10.85 1.60 18.04
N GLY A 73 10.62 2.47 17.05
CA GLY A 73 11.01 2.23 15.67
C GLY A 73 12.51 2.24 15.42
N ASN A 74 13.32 2.72 16.39
CA ASN A 74 14.75 2.96 16.24
C ASN A 74 15.06 3.77 14.96
N LEU A 75 14.29 4.83 14.74
CA LEU A 75 14.43 5.64 13.53
C LEU A 75 15.72 6.48 13.61
N SER A 76 16.52 6.42 12.55
CA SER A 76 17.87 7.00 12.55
C SER A 76 17.91 8.53 12.62
N MET A 77 16.88 9.24 12.12
CA MET A 77 16.80 10.72 12.13
C MET A 77 18.02 11.44 11.53
N ASN A 78 18.82 10.76 10.72
CA ASN A 78 20.01 11.34 10.15
C ASN A 78 19.70 11.88 8.75
N TYR A 79 19.62 13.20 8.60
CA TYR A 79 19.29 13.82 7.30
C TYR A 79 20.38 13.67 6.23
N LYS A 80 21.59 13.23 6.61
CA LYS A 80 22.71 12.99 5.68
C LYS A 80 22.78 11.54 5.19
N LYS A 81 22.07 10.61 5.85
CA LYS A 81 22.08 9.18 5.49
C LYS A 81 20.95 8.89 4.51
N LEU A 82 21.26 8.21 3.40
CA LEU A 82 20.30 7.91 2.33
C LEU A 82 19.16 6.99 2.80
N GLN A 83 19.50 5.91 3.50
CA GLN A 83 18.53 5.05 4.17
C GLN A 83 18.33 5.52 5.61
N SER A 84 17.44 6.48 5.78
CA SER A 84 17.15 7.10 7.07
C SER A 84 15.75 7.70 7.06
N SER A 85 15.00 7.51 8.15
CA SER A 85 13.77 8.27 8.36
C SER A 85 14.08 9.63 8.97
N ARG A 86 13.39 10.67 8.53
CA ARG A 86 13.52 12.06 9.01
C ARG A 86 12.17 12.53 9.54
N ILE A 87 12.20 13.35 10.58
CA ILE A 87 10.99 13.77 11.29
C ILE A 87 10.82 15.28 11.12
N ALA A 88 9.59 15.71 10.85
CA ALA A 88 9.15 17.08 11.03
C ALA A 88 7.99 17.14 12.02
N LEU A 89 7.84 18.27 12.70
CA LEU A 89 6.87 18.47 13.76
C LEU A 89 6.12 19.78 13.53
N ILE A 90 4.80 19.70 13.44
CA ILE A 90 3.87 20.80 13.23
C ILE A 90 2.85 20.77 14.37
N THR A 91 2.46 21.94 14.87
CA THR A 91 1.27 22.09 15.72
C THR A 91 0.16 22.75 14.92
N ALA A 92 -1.08 22.33 15.12
CA ALA A 92 -2.24 22.87 14.41
C ALA A 92 -3.43 23.13 15.33
N SER A 93 -4.04 24.30 15.15
CA SER A 93 -5.38 24.70 15.60
C SER A 93 -6.06 25.41 14.42
N ASP A 94 -6.61 26.60 14.60
CA ASP A 94 -6.96 27.56 13.53
C ASP A 94 -5.73 28.12 12.79
N GLU A 95 -4.58 28.11 13.47
CA GLU A 95 -3.27 28.45 12.95
C GLU A 95 -2.34 27.24 12.98
N THR A 96 -1.34 27.25 12.11
CA THR A 96 -0.31 26.20 12.06
C THR A 96 1.06 26.78 12.37
N ASN A 97 1.89 25.99 13.04
CA ASN A 97 3.27 26.36 13.34
C ASN A 97 4.21 25.19 13.13
N VAL A 98 5.31 25.42 12.41
CA VAL A 98 6.35 24.42 12.19
C VAL A 98 7.35 24.49 13.34
N ILE A 99 7.31 23.51 14.23
CA ILE A 99 8.25 23.40 15.36
C ILE A 99 9.64 22.97 14.86
N GLY A 100 9.69 22.14 13.83
CA GLY A 100 10.93 21.75 13.18
C GLY A 100 10.70 21.00 11.87
N ASN A 101 11.53 21.28 10.86
CA ASN A 101 11.53 20.57 9.58
C ASN A 101 12.42 19.30 9.63
N PHE A 102 12.59 18.61 8.49
CA PHE A 102 13.35 17.35 8.40
C PHE A 102 14.85 17.42 8.75
N SER A 103 15.40 18.61 9.00
CA SER A 103 16.79 18.79 9.46
C SER A 103 16.91 19.17 10.94
N ALA A 104 15.79 19.50 11.59
CA ALA A 104 15.76 20.03 12.95
C ALA A 104 16.11 18.99 14.02
N PHE A 105 15.80 17.71 13.77
CA PHE A 105 15.97 16.63 14.76
C PHE A 105 16.98 15.60 14.25
N ASN A 106 18.06 15.39 15.00
CA ASN A 106 19.12 14.42 14.67
C ASN A 106 19.30 13.34 15.75
N SER A 107 18.55 13.44 16.85
CA SER A 107 18.61 12.54 17.99
C SER A 107 17.27 12.51 18.73
N LEU A 108 17.06 11.47 19.56
CA LEU A 108 15.91 11.42 20.46
C LEU A 108 15.87 12.60 21.43
N SER A 109 17.04 13.14 21.81
CA SER A 109 17.11 14.33 22.67
C SER A 109 16.59 15.58 21.96
N ASP A 110 16.93 15.78 20.69
CA ASP A 110 16.45 16.93 19.91
C ASP A 110 14.93 16.86 19.76
N LEU A 111 14.41 15.68 19.41
CA LEU A 111 12.97 15.45 19.31
C LEU A 111 12.26 15.69 20.65
N ALA A 112 12.80 15.16 21.76
CA ALA A 112 12.24 15.39 23.09
C ALA A 112 12.20 16.88 23.45
N ASN A 113 13.23 17.65 23.07
CA ASN A 113 13.26 19.10 23.28
C ASN A 113 12.23 19.83 22.40
N GLY A 114 12.10 19.44 21.13
CA GLY A 114 11.06 19.97 20.24
C GLY A 114 9.64 19.72 20.77
N LEU A 115 9.37 18.50 21.24
CA LEU A 115 8.08 18.15 21.84
C LEU A 115 7.81 18.93 23.13
N ARG A 116 8.83 19.21 23.95
CA ARG A 116 8.69 20.04 25.17
C ARG A 116 8.34 21.50 24.86
N TYR A 117 8.71 22.01 23.68
CA TYR A 117 8.36 23.37 23.27
C TYR A 117 6.87 23.52 22.95
N ILE A 118 6.18 22.42 22.63
CA ILE A 118 4.72 22.40 22.46
C ILE A 118 4.07 22.61 23.84
N ASN A 119 3.56 23.82 24.05
CA ASN A 119 2.88 24.21 25.27
C ASN A 119 1.48 23.62 25.32
N SER A 120 1.24 22.73 26.27
CA SER A 120 -0.07 22.09 26.49
C SER A 120 -1.06 22.96 27.28
N THR A 121 -0.63 24.13 27.79
CA THR A 121 -1.46 25.02 28.62
C THR A 121 -2.03 26.24 27.89
N VAL A 122 -1.64 26.45 26.63
CA VAL A 122 -2.10 27.60 25.83
C VAL A 122 -2.74 27.05 24.56
N SER A 123 -4.05 26.86 24.60
CA SER A 123 -4.85 26.61 23.39
C SER A 123 -4.98 27.94 22.64
N ASN A 124 -4.28 28.07 21.51
CA ASN A 124 -4.28 29.31 20.75
C ASN A 124 -5.48 29.42 19.79
N GLY A 125 -6.20 28.32 19.53
CA GLY A 125 -7.29 28.26 18.57
C GLY A 125 -8.42 27.33 18.99
N LYS A 126 -9.65 27.70 18.59
CA LYS A 126 -10.87 26.99 19.01
C LYS A 126 -11.06 25.60 18.40
N LYS A 127 -10.56 25.39 17.17
CA LYS A 127 -10.80 24.15 16.40
C LYS A 127 -9.62 23.87 15.47
N LEU A 128 -9.34 22.60 15.20
CA LEU A 128 -8.37 22.17 14.20
C LEU A 128 -8.81 22.53 12.76
N ASP A 129 -8.01 23.32 12.05
CA ASP A 129 -8.11 23.55 10.60
C ASP A 129 -7.25 22.53 9.84
N ILE A 130 -7.91 21.45 9.40
CA ILE A 130 -7.25 20.34 8.69
C ILE A 130 -6.70 20.77 7.34
N ILE A 131 -7.35 21.68 6.62
CA ILE A 131 -6.87 22.14 5.30
C ILE A 131 -5.53 22.86 5.47
N LYS A 132 -5.47 23.77 6.45
CA LYS A 132 -4.25 24.51 6.76
C LYS A 132 -3.15 23.61 7.27
N ALA A 133 -3.48 22.62 8.11
CA ALA A 133 -2.55 21.60 8.56
C ALA A 133 -1.94 20.79 7.40
N LEU A 134 -2.77 20.31 6.47
CA LEU A 134 -2.31 19.57 5.29
C LEU A 134 -1.48 20.45 4.35
N ASN A 135 -1.85 21.72 4.15
CA ASN A 135 -1.06 22.69 3.38
C ASN A 135 0.34 22.88 4.00
N THR A 136 0.41 23.09 5.31
CA THR A 136 1.67 23.29 6.02
C THR A 136 2.55 22.03 5.94
N ALA A 137 1.95 20.85 6.09
CA ALA A 137 2.67 19.58 5.93
C ALA A 137 3.22 19.41 4.51
N GLU A 138 2.44 19.76 3.49
CA GLU A 138 2.87 19.74 2.09
C GLU A 138 4.00 20.74 1.81
N GLU A 139 3.96 21.94 2.38
CA GLU A 139 5.04 22.92 2.29
C GLU A 139 6.34 22.38 2.88
N VAL A 140 6.30 21.80 4.08
CA VAL A 140 7.46 21.15 4.71
C VAL A 140 8.01 20.01 3.84
N ILE A 141 7.13 19.24 3.18
CA ILE A 141 7.51 18.19 2.23
C ILE A 141 8.17 18.77 0.98
N LYS A 142 7.63 19.86 0.41
CA LYS A 142 8.15 20.49 -0.82
C LYS A 142 9.49 21.19 -0.60
N GLU A 143 9.74 21.71 0.60
CA GLU A 143 11.04 22.29 0.98
C GLU A 143 12.13 21.24 1.22
N SER A 144 11.75 19.96 1.27
CA SER A 144 12.69 18.85 1.40
C SER A 144 13.67 18.79 0.22
N SER A 145 14.96 18.68 0.52
CA SER A 145 16.00 18.41 -0.48
C SER A 145 16.05 16.96 -0.97
N ARG A 146 15.18 16.08 -0.44
CA ARG A 146 15.19 14.65 -0.71
C ARG A 146 14.37 14.34 -1.96
N GLN A 147 14.84 13.40 -2.77
CA GLN A 147 14.20 13.04 -4.02
C GLN A 147 12.74 12.57 -3.85
N GLU A 148 11.96 12.71 -4.91
CA GLU A 148 10.52 12.41 -4.91
C GLU A 148 10.22 10.94 -4.57
N HIS A 149 11.12 10.02 -4.91
CA HIS A 149 10.90 8.58 -4.76
C HIS A 149 10.80 8.09 -3.30
N TYR A 150 11.38 8.81 -2.34
CA TYR A 150 11.26 8.51 -0.92
C TYR A 150 9.79 8.61 -0.49
N LYS A 151 9.28 7.77 0.39
CA LYS A 151 7.86 7.86 0.77
C LYS A 151 7.65 8.85 1.91
N LYS A 152 6.52 9.55 1.83
CA LYS A 152 6.13 10.62 2.74
C LYS A 152 4.96 10.11 3.55
N LEU A 153 5.05 10.23 4.87
CA LEU A 153 4.02 9.83 5.81
C LEU A 153 3.64 11.02 6.68
N VAL A 154 2.39 11.46 6.60
CA VAL A 154 1.87 12.50 7.49
C VAL A 154 0.97 11.84 8.50
N VAL A 155 1.30 12.02 9.78
CA VAL A 155 0.52 11.55 10.92
C VAL A 155 -0.24 12.75 11.47
N LEU A 156 -1.55 12.77 11.21
CA LEU A 156 -2.48 13.77 11.70
C LEU A 156 -3.19 13.24 12.93
N PHE A 157 -2.85 13.78 14.09
CA PHE A 157 -3.70 13.65 15.26
C PHE A 157 -4.89 14.59 15.11
N SER A 158 -6.09 14.12 15.43
CA SER A 158 -7.31 14.92 15.27
C SER A 158 -8.26 14.68 16.43
N SER A 159 -8.62 15.77 17.12
CA SER A 159 -9.77 15.86 18.04
C SER A 159 -11.10 16.02 17.29
N HIS A 160 -11.06 16.31 15.99
CA HIS A 160 -12.25 16.54 15.18
C HIS A 160 -13.16 15.29 15.13
N GLU A 161 -14.48 15.52 15.07
CA GLU A 161 -15.47 14.46 14.78
C GLU A 161 -15.15 13.74 13.46
N ASP A 162 -15.56 12.48 13.35
CA ASP A 162 -15.29 11.64 12.17
C ASP A 162 -15.71 12.36 10.88
N ILE A 163 -14.77 12.52 9.94
CA ILE A 163 -15.03 13.12 8.63
C ILE A 163 -15.54 12.04 7.69
N TYR A 164 -16.71 12.27 7.11
CA TYR A 164 -17.36 11.37 6.15
C TYR A 164 -17.14 11.88 4.72
N CYS A 165 -16.19 11.28 4.01
CA CYS A 165 -16.00 11.54 2.58
C CYS A 165 -16.84 10.54 1.77
N GLU A 166 -18.16 10.62 1.88
CA GLU A 166 -19.05 9.86 0.98
C GLU A 166 -19.03 10.47 -0.43
N LEU A 167 -19.28 9.62 -1.44
CA LEU A 167 -19.48 10.00 -2.84
C LEU A 167 -20.81 10.76 -3.01
N ASN A 168 -20.98 11.90 -2.35
CA ASN A 168 -22.13 12.75 -2.58
C ASN A 168 -21.94 13.50 -3.91
N ASN A 169 -22.65 13.06 -4.94
CA ASN A 169 -22.78 13.74 -6.24
C ASN A 169 -23.44 15.12 -6.16
N ASN A 170 -23.84 15.57 -4.96
CA ASN A 170 -24.46 16.86 -4.70
C ASN A 170 -23.46 17.79 -3.99
N ILE A 171 -22.39 18.16 -4.68
CA ILE A 171 -21.52 19.25 -4.21
C ILE A 171 -22.22 20.57 -4.54
N GLU A 172 -22.64 21.32 -3.52
CA GLU A 172 -23.04 22.70 -3.70
C GLU A 172 -21.82 23.51 -4.16
N LEU A 173 -21.93 24.12 -5.35
CA LEU A 173 -20.85 24.82 -6.08
C LEU A 173 -20.20 26.00 -5.32
N ASN A 174 -20.71 26.37 -4.14
CA ASN A 174 -20.29 27.57 -3.42
C ASN A 174 -19.19 27.34 -2.37
N ASP A 175 -18.84 26.09 -2.02
CA ASP A 175 -17.84 25.80 -0.97
C ASP A 175 -16.65 24.97 -1.48
N ILE A 176 -16.34 25.15 -2.76
CA ILE A 176 -15.25 24.45 -3.44
C ILE A 176 -13.93 24.71 -2.67
N GLY A 177 -13.65 25.90 -2.14
CA GLY A 177 -12.37 26.18 -1.45
C GLY A 177 -12.11 25.43 -0.14
N ASN A 178 -13.15 25.02 0.59
CA ASN A 178 -13.04 24.53 1.98
C ASN A 178 -13.37 23.04 2.15
N ASP A 179 -13.43 22.28 1.06
CA ASP A 179 -13.71 20.84 1.13
C ASP A 179 -12.48 20.06 1.61
N ILE A 180 -12.51 19.64 2.89
CA ILE A 180 -11.48 18.83 3.54
C ILE A 180 -11.28 17.50 2.80
N CYS A 181 -12.34 16.86 2.32
CA CYS A 181 -12.27 15.59 1.62
C CYS A 181 -11.55 15.74 0.27
N ARG A 182 -11.87 16.79 -0.49
CA ARG A 182 -11.16 17.06 -1.75
C ARG A 182 -9.69 17.38 -1.48
N ARG A 183 -9.39 18.20 -0.47
CA ARG A 183 -8.02 18.54 -0.12
C ARG A 183 -7.19 17.31 0.27
N ALA A 184 -7.78 16.40 1.06
CA ALA A 184 -7.15 15.14 1.44
C ALA A 184 -6.98 14.19 0.24
N ALA A 185 -7.94 14.14 -0.69
CA ALA A 185 -7.81 13.38 -1.92
C ALA A 185 -6.64 13.89 -2.79
N GLU A 186 -6.51 15.21 -2.95
CA GLU A 186 -5.36 15.83 -3.63
C GLU A 186 -4.04 15.49 -2.93
N PHE A 187 -4.01 15.58 -1.59
CA PHE A 187 -2.83 15.23 -0.79
C PHE A 187 -2.36 13.79 -1.04
N LYS A 188 -3.31 12.84 -1.09
CA LYS A 188 -3.03 11.42 -1.39
C LYS A 188 -2.61 11.21 -2.84
N ASN A 189 -3.24 11.90 -3.79
CA ASN A 189 -2.89 11.83 -5.22
C ASN A 189 -1.48 12.36 -5.50
N ASN A 190 -0.96 13.27 -4.67
CA ASN A 190 0.44 13.72 -4.71
C ASN A 190 1.43 12.66 -4.16
N GLY A 191 0.95 11.45 -3.83
CA GLY A 191 1.77 10.33 -3.38
C GLY A 191 2.12 10.36 -1.89
N TYR A 192 1.46 11.20 -1.10
CA TYR A 192 1.66 11.29 0.35
C TYR A 192 0.72 10.32 1.07
N ASN A 193 1.26 9.55 2.02
CA ASN A 193 0.47 8.70 2.88
C ASN A 193 -0.09 9.55 4.03
N LEU A 194 -1.41 9.60 4.18
CA LEU A 194 -2.07 10.31 5.28
C LEU A 194 -2.56 9.29 6.31
N MET A 195 -1.92 9.29 7.47
CA MET A 195 -2.34 8.55 8.64
C MET A 195 -3.13 9.46 9.56
N THR A 196 -4.35 9.05 9.93
CA THR A 196 -5.16 9.78 10.91
C THR A 196 -5.23 9.00 12.21
N ILE A 197 -5.02 9.69 13.32
CA ILE A 197 -5.19 9.15 14.67
C ILE A 197 -6.25 9.98 15.36
N ARG A 198 -7.39 9.37 15.64
CA ARG A 198 -8.49 10.03 16.35
C ARG A 198 -8.25 9.97 17.85
N LEU A 199 -8.51 11.08 18.53
CA LEU A 199 -8.28 11.22 19.97
C LEU A 199 -9.46 10.77 20.86
N ASP A 200 -10.61 10.41 20.27
CA ASP A 200 -11.91 10.03 20.89
C ASP A 200 -11.88 9.60 22.37
N TYR A 201 -12.57 10.38 23.22
CA TYR A 201 -12.64 10.23 24.67
C TYR A 201 -13.93 9.58 25.19
N GLU A 202 -15.00 9.51 24.41
CA GLU A 202 -16.30 9.00 24.87
C GLU A 202 -16.96 8.09 23.83
N GLY A 203 -16.15 7.16 23.31
CA GLY A 203 -16.44 6.43 22.10
C GLY A 203 -17.80 5.75 22.00
N LYS A 204 -18.18 5.53 20.74
CA LYS A 204 -19.18 4.53 20.34
C LYS A 204 -19.07 4.13 18.87
N ASP A 205 -18.58 5.02 18.00
CA ASP A 205 -18.60 4.76 16.57
C ASP A 205 -17.19 4.45 16.02
N PRO A 206 -17.02 3.34 15.28
CA PRO A 206 -15.75 3.00 14.66
C PRO A 206 -15.38 4.05 13.61
N LEU A 207 -14.08 4.37 13.49
CA LEU A 207 -13.57 5.28 12.48
C LEU A 207 -14.13 4.96 11.09
N ASN A 208 -14.62 5.98 10.40
CA ASN A 208 -15.08 5.80 9.04
C ASN A 208 -13.91 5.36 8.13
N LYS A 209 -14.06 4.17 7.53
CA LYS A 209 -13.12 3.61 6.54
C LYS A 209 -12.98 4.50 5.29
N HIS A 210 -13.94 5.38 5.05
CA HIS A 210 -14.01 6.37 3.96
C HIS A 210 -13.73 7.80 4.45
N GLY A 211 -12.95 7.97 5.51
CA GLY A 211 -12.50 9.29 5.94
C GLY A 211 -11.38 9.86 5.06
N ILE A 212 -10.66 10.84 5.61
CA ILE A 212 -9.61 11.56 4.87
C ILE A 212 -8.31 10.76 4.73
N ALA A 213 -8.06 9.79 5.61
CA ALA A 213 -6.86 8.96 5.61
C ALA A 213 -6.60 8.26 4.26
N SER A 214 -5.36 7.85 4.05
CA SER A 214 -5.05 6.84 3.03
C SER A 214 -5.79 5.54 3.34
N PRO A 215 -6.17 4.73 2.34
CA PRO A 215 -6.80 3.44 2.58
C PRO A 215 -6.02 2.63 3.61
N CYS A 216 -6.68 2.14 4.66
CA CYS A 216 -6.08 1.41 5.80
C CYS A 216 -5.21 2.22 6.78
N PHE A 217 -5.10 3.54 6.63
CA PHE A 217 -4.25 4.40 7.47
C PHE A 217 -5.03 5.18 8.54
N SER A 218 -6.25 4.76 8.84
CA SER A 218 -7.05 5.32 9.93
C SER A 218 -6.87 4.46 11.19
N LEU A 219 -6.46 5.06 12.31
CA LEU A 219 -6.20 4.36 13.57
C LEU A 219 -6.98 4.97 14.73
N ASP A 220 -7.59 4.10 15.53
CA ASP A 220 -8.14 4.46 16.83
C ASP A 220 -7.02 4.59 17.86
N PHE A 221 -7.21 5.49 18.82
CA PHE A 221 -6.33 5.56 19.97
C PHE A 221 -6.52 4.35 20.89
N ASP A 222 -5.60 3.39 20.83
CA ASP A 222 -5.61 2.19 21.68
C ASP A 222 -4.24 1.85 22.27
N ASN A 223 -4.16 0.77 23.06
CA ASN A 223 -2.90 0.30 23.64
C ASN A 223 -1.90 -0.27 22.60
N SER A 224 -2.35 -0.50 21.37
CA SER A 224 -1.55 -1.00 20.25
C SER A 224 -1.10 0.11 19.29
N ILE A 225 -1.47 1.37 19.54
CA ILE A 225 -1.30 2.49 18.61
C ILE A 225 0.12 2.58 18.05
N THR A 226 1.14 2.55 18.90
CA THR A 226 2.55 2.62 18.48
C THR A 226 2.94 1.47 17.55
N ARG A 227 2.49 0.24 17.85
CA ARG A 227 2.75 -0.93 16.99
C ARG A 227 2.02 -0.78 15.66
N ASN A 228 0.77 -0.35 15.67
CA ASN A 228 -0.05 -0.18 14.47
C ASN A 228 0.55 0.92 13.57
N MET A 229 0.98 2.05 14.15
CA MET A 229 1.69 3.10 13.44
C MET A 229 2.98 2.59 12.78
N LEU A 230 3.80 1.81 13.49
CA LEU A 230 5.04 1.25 12.94
C LEU A 230 4.77 0.25 11.81
N ASN A 231 3.73 -0.58 11.93
CA ASN A 231 3.31 -1.48 10.87
C ASN A 231 2.87 -0.71 9.61
N LEU A 232 2.07 0.35 9.77
CA LEU A 232 1.66 1.20 8.66
C LEU A 232 2.83 2.01 8.07
N ALA A 233 3.81 2.39 8.88
CA ALA A 233 5.05 3.00 8.37
C ALA A 233 5.85 1.99 7.53
N LEU A 234 5.94 0.73 7.94
CA LEU A 234 6.54 -0.34 7.11
C LEU A 234 5.78 -0.55 5.80
N GLN A 235 4.44 -0.52 5.84
CA GLN A 235 3.62 -0.61 4.63
C GLN A 235 3.82 0.60 3.70
N ALA A 236 3.88 1.82 4.24
CA ALA A 236 4.18 3.03 3.46
C ALA A 236 5.59 2.99 2.86
N ASN A 237 6.55 2.38 3.56
CA ASN A 237 7.93 2.18 3.08
C ASN A 237 8.07 0.98 2.15
N CYS A 238 7.03 0.16 1.97
CA CYS A 238 7.02 -0.95 1.03
C CYS A 238 6.37 -0.50 -0.28
N PHE A 239 7.15 -0.28 -1.34
CA PHE A 239 6.64 0.29 -2.57
C PHE A 239 7.38 -0.15 -3.82
N CYS A 240 6.68 -0.13 -4.96
CA CYS A 240 7.26 -0.42 -6.26
C CYS A 240 7.88 0.81 -6.94
N GLN A 241 8.87 0.55 -7.80
CA GLN A 241 9.45 1.56 -8.68
C GLN A 241 8.38 2.07 -9.66
N LYS A 242 8.59 3.24 -10.26
CA LYS A 242 7.66 3.82 -11.23
C LYS A 242 7.39 2.81 -12.37
N LYS A 243 6.13 2.73 -12.83
CA LYS A 243 5.57 1.77 -13.82
C LYS A 243 5.27 0.36 -13.31
N PHE A 244 5.86 -0.07 -12.20
CA PHE A 244 5.49 -1.35 -11.60
C PHE A 244 4.24 -1.21 -10.72
N TYR A 245 3.38 -2.20 -10.80
CA TYR A 245 2.17 -2.34 -10.00
C TYR A 245 2.43 -3.27 -8.83
N GLN A 246 2.10 -2.83 -7.63
CA GLN A 246 2.31 -3.63 -6.44
C GLN A 246 1.16 -4.60 -6.24
N VAL A 247 1.47 -5.86 -5.96
CA VAL A 247 0.45 -6.83 -5.55
C VAL A 247 -0.03 -6.43 -4.16
N GLU A 248 -1.30 -6.03 -4.07
CA GLU A 248 -1.92 -5.57 -2.85
C GLU A 248 -3.41 -5.93 -2.81
N ASP A 249 -3.94 -5.97 -1.60
CA ASP A 249 -5.36 -6.13 -1.31
C ASP A 249 -5.76 -5.04 -0.31
N THR A 250 -6.32 -3.97 -0.85
CA THR A 250 -6.75 -2.82 -0.05
C THR A 250 -7.95 -3.12 0.84
N ALA A 251 -8.77 -4.13 0.52
CA ALA A 251 -9.92 -4.48 1.34
C ALA A 251 -9.48 -5.13 2.65
N ASN A 252 -8.40 -5.92 2.58
CA ASN A 252 -7.81 -6.61 3.72
C ASN A 252 -6.55 -5.90 4.28
N CYS A 253 -6.22 -4.71 3.77
CA CYS A 253 -5.05 -3.93 4.19
C CYS A 253 -3.73 -4.69 4.07
N MET A 254 -3.60 -5.48 3.01
CA MET A 254 -2.43 -6.30 2.72
C MET A 254 -1.66 -5.73 1.53
N LYS A 255 -0.34 -5.81 1.63
CA LYS A 255 0.59 -5.31 0.63
C LYS A 255 1.80 -6.23 0.61
N THR A 256 2.14 -6.77 -0.56
CA THR A 256 3.28 -7.70 -0.69
C THR A 256 4.50 -6.96 -1.22
N PRO A 257 5.71 -7.53 -1.12
CA PRO A 257 6.90 -6.98 -1.72
C PRO A 257 6.99 -7.36 -3.21
N GLU A 258 5.90 -7.72 -3.88
CA GLU A 258 5.92 -8.15 -5.29
C GLU A 258 5.47 -7.01 -6.19
N CYS A 259 6.35 -6.64 -7.12
CA CYS A 259 6.13 -5.58 -8.09
C CYS A 259 6.06 -6.17 -9.49
N LEU A 260 4.94 -5.95 -10.18
CA LEU A 260 4.67 -6.51 -11.49
C LEU A 260 4.69 -5.44 -12.58
N TYR A 261 5.24 -5.76 -13.74
CA TYR A 261 5.19 -4.91 -14.93
C TYR A 261 4.85 -5.74 -16.15
N LEU A 262 3.84 -5.33 -16.90
CA LEU A 262 3.49 -5.93 -18.19
C LEU A 262 4.39 -5.35 -19.28
N GLU A 263 5.18 -6.21 -19.91
CA GLU A 263 5.82 -5.95 -21.19
C GLU A 263 4.90 -6.47 -22.29
N ASP A 264 4.27 -5.54 -23.00
CA ASP A 264 3.28 -5.85 -24.05
C ASP A 264 3.92 -6.12 -25.41
N ILE A 265 5.23 -5.90 -25.55
CA ILE A 265 6.01 -6.25 -26.73
C ILE A 265 6.29 -7.76 -26.71
N PRO A 266 5.72 -8.54 -27.65
CA PRO A 266 5.89 -9.98 -27.63
C PRO A 266 7.34 -10.40 -27.92
N ALA A 267 7.82 -11.39 -27.18
CA ALA A 267 9.11 -12.05 -27.40
C ALA A 267 8.94 -13.56 -27.32
N SER A 268 9.97 -14.35 -27.67
CA SER A 268 10.00 -15.77 -27.29
C SER A 268 10.33 -15.92 -25.81
N TYR A 269 10.01 -17.07 -25.20
CA TYR A 269 10.16 -17.26 -23.75
C TYR A 269 11.58 -17.00 -23.26
N VAL A 270 12.57 -17.59 -23.94
CA VAL A 270 13.98 -17.45 -23.54
C VAL A 270 14.45 -16.00 -23.62
N ILE A 271 13.95 -15.22 -24.59
CA ILE A 271 14.28 -13.78 -24.68
C ILE A 271 13.59 -13.01 -23.55
N ALA A 272 12.32 -13.31 -23.26
CA ALA A 272 11.59 -12.69 -22.16
C ALA A 272 12.26 -12.97 -20.79
N GLU A 273 12.70 -14.20 -20.56
CA GLU A 273 13.44 -14.62 -19.36
C GLU A 273 14.79 -13.90 -19.24
N GLU A 274 15.55 -13.80 -20.34
CA GLU A 274 16.85 -13.10 -20.36
C GLU A 274 16.67 -11.61 -20.09
N MET A 275 15.69 -10.96 -20.73
CA MET A 275 15.37 -9.54 -20.48
C MET A 275 14.95 -9.28 -19.03
N ALA A 276 14.21 -10.22 -18.41
CA ALA A 276 13.87 -10.12 -17.01
C ALA A 276 15.13 -10.15 -16.12
N LYS A 277 16.03 -11.10 -16.37
CA LYS A 277 17.29 -11.22 -15.62
C LYS A 277 18.17 -9.98 -15.76
N ASP A 278 18.29 -9.44 -16.97
CA ASP A 278 19.02 -8.18 -17.24
C ASP A 278 18.45 -7.00 -16.44
N GLY A 279 17.13 -6.99 -16.21
CA GLY A 279 16.42 -6.02 -15.38
C GLY A 279 16.50 -6.26 -13.87
N ASN A 280 17.28 -7.25 -13.42
CA ASN A 280 17.28 -7.77 -12.04
C ASN A 280 15.85 -8.11 -11.57
N SER A 281 15.11 -8.79 -12.45
CA SER A 281 13.75 -9.29 -12.25
C SER A 281 13.66 -10.72 -12.76
N SER A 282 12.45 -11.28 -12.73
CA SER A 282 12.13 -12.63 -13.20
C SER A 282 10.78 -12.59 -13.90
N LEU A 283 10.44 -13.60 -14.71
CA LEU A 283 9.06 -13.74 -15.16
C LEU A 283 8.16 -14.11 -13.97
N VAL A 284 6.93 -13.61 -13.99
CA VAL A 284 6.00 -13.68 -12.85
C VAL A 284 5.67 -15.12 -12.43
N ASP A 285 5.66 -15.37 -11.12
CA ASP A 285 5.09 -16.60 -10.58
C ASP A 285 3.60 -16.44 -10.24
N ILE A 286 2.86 -17.54 -10.23
CA ILE A 286 1.45 -17.55 -9.84
C ILE A 286 1.26 -18.63 -8.77
N ARG A 287 1.52 -18.27 -7.51
CA ARG A 287 1.44 -19.19 -6.36
C ARG A 287 0.11 -19.14 -5.60
N SER A 288 -0.81 -18.28 -6.00
CA SER A 288 -2.14 -18.15 -5.40
C SER A 288 -3.18 -17.71 -6.42
N GLU A 289 -4.46 -17.97 -6.10
CA GLU A 289 -5.60 -17.48 -6.87
C GLU A 289 -5.68 -15.95 -6.85
N ALA A 290 -5.40 -15.34 -5.69
CA ALA A 290 -5.39 -13.88 -5.54
C ALA A 290 -4.35 -13.24 -6.47
N LYS A 291 -3.14 -13.81 -6.56
CA LYS A 291 -2.09 -13.33 -7.47
C LYS A 291 -2.46 -13.53 -8.94
N GLN A 292 -3.10 -14.64 -9.30
CA GLN A 292 -3.62 -14.82 -10.66
C GLN A 292 -4.67 -13.76 -11.00
N ASN A 293 -5.62 -13.51 -10.10
CA ASN A 293 -6.67 -12.50 -10.30
C ASN A 293 -6.08 -11.09 -10.45
N PHE A 294 -5.06 -10.74 -9.65
CA PHE A 294 -4.32 -9.49 -9.81
C PHE A 294 -3.64 -9.41 -11.19
N LEU A 295 -2.98 -10.49 -11.62
CA LEU A 295 -2.32 -10.56 -12.92
C LEU A 295 -3.31 -10.40 -14.08
N LEU A 296 -4.51 -10.99 -13.98
CA LEU A 296 -5.58 -10.84 -14.97
C LEU A 296 -6.07 -9.39 -15.04
N GLN A 297 -6.20 -8.70 -13.91
CA GLN A 297 -6.55 -7.27 -13.89
C GLN A 297 -5.45 -6.40 -14.53
N LEU A 298 -4.18 -6.71 -14.23
CA LEU A 298 -3.03 -5.99 -14.79
C LEU A 298 -2.92 -6.19 -16.31
N THR A 299 -3.15 -7.40 -16.79
CA THR A 299 -2.95 -7.78 -18.20
C THR A 299 -4.16 -7.49 -19.07
N ASN A 300 -5.36 -7.44 -18.47
CA ASN A 300 -6.63 -7.08 -19.10
C ASN A 300 -6.89 -7.87 -20.41
N ASN A 301 -6.63 -7.27 -21.57
CA ASN A 301 -6.85 -7.88 -22.90
C ASN A 301 -5.59 -8.43 -23.57
N THR A 302 -4.45 -8.41 -22.88
CA THR A 302 -3.13 -8.73 -23.44
C THR A 302 -2.85 -10.25 -23.47
N LEU A 303 -3.77 -11.07 -22.96
CA LEU A 303 -3.63 -12.53 -23.00
C LEU A 303 -3.61 -13.06 -24.45
N PRO A 304 -2.81 -14.10 -24.74
CA PRO A 304 -1.98 -14.87 -23.80
C PRO A 304 -0.67 -14.17 -23.43
N ILE A 305 -0.11 -14.56 -22.28
CA ILE A 305 1.19 -14.06 -21.79
C ILE A 305 2.06 -15.19 -21.26
N PHE A 306 3.38 -15.03 -21.36
CA PHE A 306 4.29 -15.91 -20.63
C PHE A 306 4.28 -15.64 -19.13
N ILE A 307 4.35 -16.74 -18.38
CA ILE A 307 4.53 -16.76 -16.93
C ILE A 307 5.82 -17.53 -16.62
N GLY A 308 6.46 -17.26 -15.49
CA GLY A 308 7.79 -17.77 -15.17
C GLY A 308 7.89 -19.27 -14.84
N LEU A 309 6.90 -20.09 -15.19
CA LEU A 309 6.93 -21.53 -14.94
C LEU A 309 7.52 -22.25 -16.15
N ASN A 310 8.61 -23.01 -15.97
CA ASN A 310 9.26 -23.73 -17.07
C ASN A 310 9.98 -25.00 -16.62
N GLN A 311 10.47 -25.76 -17.60
CA GLN A 311 11.30 -26.96 -17.42
C GLN A 311 12.71 -26.79 -18.02
N ILE A 312 13.19 -25.56 -18.22
CA ILE A 312 14.47 -25.29 -18.90
C ILE A 312 15.64 -25.88 -18.11
N SER A 313 15.62 -25.74 -16.79
CA SER A 313 16.70 -26.24 -15.92
C SER A 313 16.73 -27.78 -15.81
N ARG A 314 15.57 -28.43 -15.92
CA ARG A 314 15.43 -29.88 -15.84
C ARG A 314 14.13 -30.32 -16.52
N ASN A 315 14.28 -31.05 -17.63
CA ASN A 315 13.16 -31.66 -18.32
C ASN A 315 12.33 -32.56 -17.38
N GLY A 316 11.00 -32.46 -17.48
CA GLY A 316 10.03 -33.17 -16.64
C GLY A 316 9.84 -32.57 -15.25
N THR A 317 10.42 -31.40 -14.95
CA THR A 317 10.29 -30.75 -13.64
C THR A 317 10.01 -29.26 -13.82
N TRP A 318 8.78 -28.85 -13.53
CA TRP A 318 8.36 -27.45 -13.54
C TRP A 318 8.97 -26.67 -12.37
N LYS A 319 9.46 -25.46 -12.65
CA LYS A 319 10.03 -24.54 -11.66
C LYS A 319 9.73 -23.08 -12.03
N TRP A 320 9.55 -22.23 -11.03
CA TRP A 320 9.39 -20.79 -11.23
C TRP A 320 10.73 -20.09 -11.42
N ASP A 321 10.79 -19.12 -12.32
CA ASP A 321 11.95 -18.23 -12.56
C ASP A 321 12.31 -17.40 -11.33
N THR A 322 11.33 -17.12 -10.48
CA THR A 322 11.51 -16.47 -9.18
C THR A 322 12.29 -17.35 -8.19
N GLY A 323 12.57 -18.60 -8.55
CA GLY A 323 13.37 -19.56 -7.78
C GLY A 323 12.53 -20.51 -6.92
N PHE A 324 11.24 -20.23 -6.74
CA PHE A 324 10.33 -21.10 -6.01
C PHE A 324 10.15 -22.45 -6.71
N THR A 325 10.06 -23.51 -5.91
CA THR A 325 9.67 -24.84 -6.40
C THR A 325 8.19 -24.85 -6.76
N PHE A 326 7.81 -25.72 -7.70
CA PHE A 326 6.42 -26.00 -8.01
C PHE A 326 6.11 -27.47 -7.70
N ASN A 327 5.16 -27.71 -6.81
CA ASN A 327 4.62 -29.01 -6.48
C ASN A 327 3.12 -29.07 -6.84
N PRO A 328 2.74 -29.77 -7.92
CA PRO A 328 1.37 -29.77 -8.41
C PRO A 328 0.35 -30.40 -7.45
N SER A 329 0.80 -31.12 -6.41
CA SER A 329 -0.10 -31.73 -5.41
C SER A 329 -0.61 -30.74 -4.37
N ASN A 330 0.17 -29.69 -4.08
CA ASN A 330 -0.08 -28.79 -2.94
C ASN A 330 -0.12 -27.31 -3.34
N ASP A 331 0.53 -26.96 -4.45
CA ASP A 331 0.62 -25.57 -4.89
C ASP A 331 -0.61 -25.20 -5.75
N TYR A 332 -0.87 -23.90 -5.84
CA TYR A 332 -1.86 -23.37 -6.78
C TYR A 332 -1.50 -23.81 -8.21
N ASN A 333 -2.44 -24.47 -8.89
CA ASN A 333 -2.20 -25.09 -10.18
C ASN A 333 -3.40 -24.86 -11.10
N GLN A 334 -3.17 -24.21 -12.24
CA GLN A 334 -4.20 -23.96 -13.26
C GLN A 334 -3.82 -24.48 -14.64
N PHE A 335 -2.95 -25.50 -14.75
CA PHE A 335 -2.70 -26.16 -16.03
C PHE A 335 -3.99 -26.63 -16.69
N ALA A 336 -4.12 -26.39 -18.00
CA ALA A 336 -5.17 -27.03 -18.79
C ALA A 336 -4.93 -28.54 -18.87
N VAL A 337 -6.00 -29.29 -19.18
CA VAL A 337 -5.98 -30.76 -19.17
C VAL A 337 -4.91 -31.28 -20.12
N GLY A 338 -3.97 -32.06 -19.60
CA GLY A 338 -2.89 -32.70 -20.37
C GLY A 338 -1.69 -31.81 -20.69
N GLU A 339 -1.69 -30.54 -20.27
CA GLU A 339 -0.58 -29.62 -20.53
C GLU A 339 0.62 -29.86 -19.60
N MET A 340 0.36 -30.16 -18.33
CA MET A 340 1.39 -30.34 -17.31
C MET A 340 2.32 -31.53 -17.58
N ASP A 341 1.83 -32.56 -18.26
CA ASP A 341 2.57 -33.80 -18.55
C ASP A 341 3.54 -33.66 -19.74
N LYS A 342 3.49 -32.53 -20.47
CA LYS A 342 4.41 -32.27 -21.57
C LYS A 342 5.81 -31.99 -21.02
N GLU A 343 6.83 -32.48 -21.72
CA GLU A 343 8.23 -32.37 -21.33
C GLU A 343 8.94 -31.26 -22.11
N GLY A 344 9.84 -30.53 -21.44
CA GLY A 344 10.74 -29.54 -22.06
C GLY A 344 10.05 -28.22 -22.37
N MET A 345 8.92 -27.96 -21.71
CA MET A 345 8.03 -26.85 -22.03
C MET A 345 8.16 -25.68 -21.07
N CYS A 346 7.61 -24.55 -21.51
CA CYS A 346 7.39 -23.34 -20.75
C CYS A 346 5.89 -23.09 -20.62
N ALA A 347 5.47 -22.27 -19.65
CA ALA A 347 4.06 -22.02 -19.41
C ALA A 347 3.62 -20.65 -19.96
N SER A 348 2.43 -20.65 -20.57
CA SER A 348 1.69 -19.48 -21.00
C SER A 348 0.34 -19.43 -20.31
N LEU A 349 -0.09 -18.25 -19.84
CA LEU A 349 -1.43 -18.01 -19.33
C LEU A 349 -2.37 -17.66 -20.49
N GLY A 350 -3.32 -18.55 -20.77
CA GLY A 350 -4.28 -18.44 -21.86
C GLY A 350 -5.49 -17.54 -21.55
N LYS A 351 -6.28 -17.27 -22.59
CA LYS A 351 -7.50 -16.43 -22.52
C LYS A 351 -8.64 -17.03 -21.70
N ASP A 352 -8.60 -18.35 -21.47
CA ASP A 352 -9.52 -19.07 -20.58
C ASP A 352 -9.00 -19.15 -19.13
N TYR A 353 -7.93 -18.41 -18.83
CA TYR A 353 -7.27 -18.30 -17.54
C TYR A 353 -6.60 -19.60 -17.06
N LYS A 354 -6.33 -20.53 -17.99
CA LYS A 354 -5.54 -21.75 -17.76
C LYS A 354 -4.12 -21.62 -18.24
N TRP A 355 -3.24 -22.45 -17.72
CA TRP A 355 -1.83 -22.51 -18.10
C TRP A 355 -1.62 -23.57 -19.19
N TYR A 356 -0.95 -23.19 -20.26
CA TYR A 356 -0.62 -24.06 -21.39
C TYR A 356 0.88 -24.26 -21.50
N ALA A 357 1.27 -25.48 -21.84
CA ALA A 357 2.65 -25.84 -22.08
C ALA A 357 3.00 -25.57 -23.55
N VAL A 358 3.99 -24.69 -23.75
CA VAL A 358 4.45 -24.18 -25.04
C VAL A 358 5.94 -24.40 -25.20
N ASP A 359 6.42 -24.48 -26.44
CA ASP A 359 7.85 -24.63 -26.71
C ASP A 359 8.58 -23.33 -26.35
N CYS A 360 9.52 -23.43 -25.41
CA CYS A 360 10.30 -22.31 -24.90
C CYS A 360 11.13 -21.61 -26.00
N ASN A 361 11.52 -22.35 -27.04
CA ASN A 361 12.49 -21.92 -28.05
C ASN A 361 11.87 -21.71 -29.43
N ASP A 362 10.56 -21.88 -29.59
CA ASP A 362 9.91 -21.71 -30.89
C ASP A 362 9.97 -20.23 -31.32
N PRO A 363 10.74 -19.88 -32.37
CA PRO A 363 10.85 -18.49 -32.82
C PRO A 363 9.56 -17.98 -33.49
N SER A 364 8.62 -18.87 -33.82
CA SER A 364 7.30 -18.52 -34.34
C SER A 364 6.26 -18.30 -33.25
N PHE A 365 6.59 -18.60 -32.00
CA PHE A 365 5.75 -18.40 -30.84
C PHE A 365 6.27 -17.21 -30.01
N SER A 366 5.51 -16.12 -29.97
CA SER A 366 5.86 -14.94 -29.19
C SER A 366 4.65 -14.37 -28.48
N GLU A 367 4.82 -14.05 -27.22
CA GLU A 367 3.77 -13.55 -26.34
C GLU A 367 4.30 -12.37 -25.53
N ALA A 368 3.39 -11.50 -25.10
CA ALA A 368 3.67 -10.54 -24.05
C ALA A 368 3.98 -11.28 -22.74
N TYR A 369 4.56 -10.59 -21.76
CA TYR A 369 5.03 -11.23 -20.55
C TYR A 369 5.09 -10.25 -19.38
N VAL A 370 5.12 -10.77 -18.16
CA VAL A 370 5.09 -9.95 -16.94
C VAL A 370 6.35 -10.17 -16.13
N TYR A 371 7.07 -9.08 -15.90
CA TYR A 371 8.19 -9.05 -14.95
C TYR A 371 7.67 -9.02 -13.53
N GLN A 372 8.37 -9.73 -12.65
CA GLN A 372 8.24 -9.67 -11.21
C GLN A 372 9.58 -9.27 -10.60
N LYS A 373 9.54 -8.22 -9.77
CA LYS A 373 10.69 -7.71 -9.01
C LYS A 373 10.29 -7.47 -7.57
N ARG A 374 11.27 -7.55 -6.66
CA ARG A 374 11.03 -7.22 -5.24
C ARG A 374 10.86 -5.70 -5.04
N ALA A 375 9.85 -5.33 -4.28
CA ALA A 375 9.57 -3.96 -3.85
C ALA A 375 10.70 -3.39 -3.01
N CYS A 376 10.81 -2.06 -3.05
CA CYS A 376 11.63 -1.31 -2.13
C CYS A 376 11.01 -1.41 -0.74
N ASP A 377 11.78 -1.84 0.26
CA ASP A 377 11.33 -1.94 1.65
C ASP A 377 12.49 -1.69 2.62
N ALA A 378 12.26 -1.79 3.93
CA ALA A 378 13.28 -1.48 4.94
C ALA A 378 14.54 -2.38 4.87
N THR A 379 14.45 -3.54 4.23
CA THR A 379 15.55 -4.49 4.02
C THR A 379 16.04 -4.55 2.57
N ASN A 380 15.23 -4.09 1.61
CA ASN A 380 15.56 -3.95 0.20
C ASN A 380 15.55 -2.45 -0.18
N PHE A 381 16.63 -1.75 0.14
CA PHE A 381 16.74 -0.31 -0.08
C PHE A 381 16.99 0.03 -1.55
N CYS A 382 16.20 0.96 -2.10
CA CYS A 382 16.31 1.41 -3.48
C CYS A 382 16.82 2.86 -3.55
N LEU A 383 17.94 3.07 -4.25
CA LEU A 383 18.58 4.39 -4.42
C LEU A 383 18.26 5.06 -5.74
N ASP A 384 18.06 4.26 -6.79
CA ASP A 384 17.85 4.73 -8.16
C ASP A 384 16.44 4.33 -8.58
N LEU A 385 15.52 5.30 -8.55
CA LEU A 385 14.08 5.12 -8.79
C LEU A 385 13.53 6.13 -9.78
#